data_AF-A0A7K0QQ47-F1
#
_entry.id   AF-A0A7K0QQ47-F1
#
_cell.length_a   1.000
_cell.length_b   1.000
_cell.length_c   1.000
_cell.angle_alpha   90.00
_cell.angle_beta   90.00
_cell.angle_gamma   90.00
#
_symmetry.space_group_name_H-M   'P 1'
#
loop_
_entity.id
_entity.type
_entity.pdbx_description
1 polymer ?
#
loop_
_entity_poly.entity_id
_entity_poly.type
_entity_poly.pdbx_seq_one_letter_code
_entity_poly.pdbx_strand_id
1 'polypeptide(L)'
;MAFEGPHADLSASAIAHEAAAHRALLDGDAETARRELLAAVAAYRASWEVAPPGSWGRLIGMLKAAILAGPQEAAAAARIASGAVGPQDTSPPAAYVVALCGLILRDDAAAIRGAEGMRGGTEAFVRTADAIEALALLEAERYADAVAEIVTSFETRDEHLTGVAIADTALMLQCLAAERGLDARPGPSPVLPG
;
A
#
# COMPACT_ATOMS: atom_id res chain seq x y z
N MET A 1 6.14 -23.44 -3.07
CA MET A 1 5.66 -23.73 -4.44
C MET A 1 5.92 -22.47 -5.24
N ALA A 2 6.92 -22.47 -6.13
CA ALA A 2 7.23 -21.30 -6.94
C ALA A 2 6.13 -21.17 -8.00
N PHE A 3 5.49 -20.01 -8.09
CA PHE A 3 4.53 -19.74 -9.16
C PHE A 3 5.31 -19.58 -10.46
N GLU A 4 5.21 -20.54 -11.39
CA GLU A 4 5.86 -20.48 -12.70
C GLU A 4 4.99 -19.71 -13.71
N GLY A 5 5.61 -18.93 -14.61
CA GLY A 5 4.94 -18.24 -15.72
C GLY A 5 5.24 -16.74 -15.83
N PRO A 6 4.86 -16.07 -16.94
CA PRO A 6 5.20 -14.66 -17.21
C PRO A 6 4.79 -13.68 -16.10
N HIS A 7 3.70 -13.97 -15.36
CA HIS A 7 3.28 -13.16 -14.22
C HIS A 7 4.30 -13.13 -13.07
N ALA A 8 5.14 -14.16 -12.95
CA ALA A 8 6.06 -14.34 -11.83
C ALA A 8 7.32 -13.50 -12.05
N ASP A 9 7.87 -13.54 -13.26
CA ASP A 9 9.00 -12.69 -13.67
C ASP A 9 8.63 -11.21 -13.57
N LEU A 10 7.42 -10.85 -14.02
CA LEU A 10 6.90 -9.48 -13.89
C LEU A 10 6.72 -9.08 -12.42
N SER A 11 6.26 -10.00 -11.56
CA SER A 11 6.13 -9.72 -10.13
C SER A 11 7.48 -9.56 -9.45
N ALA A 12 8.48 -10.37 -9.82
CA ALA A 12 9.84 -10.24 -9.31
C ALA A 12 10.48 -8.92 -9.75
N SER A 13 10.25 -8.51 -11.01
CA SER A 13 10.67 -7.20 -11.51
C SER A 13 10.02 -6.06 -10.73
N ALA A 14 8.72 -6.16 -10.41
CA ALA A 14 8.02 -5.16 -9.61
C ALA A 14 8.62 -5.02 -8.21
N ILE A 15 8.87 -6.15 -7.53
CA ILE A 15 9.49 -6.19 -6.20
C ILE A 15 10.91 -5.61 -6.24
N ALA A 16 11.68 -5.85 -7.31
CA ALA A 16 13.02 -5.30 -7.45
C ALA A 16 13.02 -3.78 -7.59
N HIS A 17 12.12 -3.22 -8.40
CA HIS A 17 11.93 -1.76 -8.49
C HIS A 17 11.46 -1.17 -7.17
N GLU A 18 10.51 -1.81 -6.49
CA GLU A 18 10.04 -1.37 -5.18
C GLU A 18 11.16 -1.39 -4.14
N ALA A 19 12.03 -2.42 -4.14
CA ALA A 19 13.20 -2.46 -3.28
C ALA A 19 14.20 -1.32 -3.57
N ALA A 20 14.43 -0.99 -4.84
CA ALA A 20 15.29 0.12 -5.23
C ALA A 20 14.70 1.47 -4.79
N ALA A 21 13.39 1.66 -4.98
CA ALA A 21 12.66 2.82 -4.51
C ALA A 21 12.74 2.98 -2.99
N HIS A 22 12.52 1.91 -2.24
CA HIS A 22 12.55 1.93 -0.77
C HIS A 22 13.92 2.32 -0.22
N ARG A 23 15.01 1.83 -0.81
CA ARG A 23 16.36 2.29 -0.44
C ARG A 23 16.54 3.77 -0.72
N ALA A 24 16.15 4.23 -1.91
CA ALA A 24 16.24 5.63 -2.28
C ALA A 24 15.40 6.54 -1.38
N LEU A 25 14.21 6.10 -0.95
CA LEU A 25 13.40 6.82 0.05
C LEU A 25 14.14 6.98 1.38
N LEU A 26 14.73 5.89 1.90
CA LEU A 26 15.50 5.93 3.14
C LEU A 26 16.76 6.82 3.03
N ASP A 27 17.40 6.84 1.86
CA ASP A 27 18.56 7.69 1.56
C ASP A 27 18.20 9.16 1.26
N GLY A 28 16.91 9.49 1.16
CA GLY A 28 16.43 10.83 0.79
C GLY A 28 16.60 11.19 -0.70
N ASP A 29 16.90 10.21 -1.57
CA ASP A 29 16.98 10.39 -3.02
C ASP A 29 15.58 10.33 -3.65
N ALA A 30 14.86 11.44 -3.57
CA ALA A 30 13.49 11.57 -4.06
C ALA A 30 13.34 11.30 -5.57
N GLU A 31 14.34 11.65 -6.40
CA GLU A 31 14.24 11.47 -7.85
C GLU A 31 14.40 9.99 -8.23
N THR A 32 15.38 9.29 -7.64
CA THR A 32 15.49 7.83 -7.83
C THR A 32 14.28 7.12 -7.25
N ALA A 33 13.83 7.48 -6.04
CA ALA A 33 12.65 6.89 -5.43
C ALA A 33 11.44 6.99 -6.37
N ARG A 34 11.13 8.20 -6.87
CA ARG A 34 10.00 8.43 -7.77
C ARG A 34 10.12 7.62 -9.06
N ARG A 35 11.30 7.60 -9.69
CA ARG A 35 11.53 6.85 -10.93
C ARG A 35 11.28 5.35 -10.74
N GLU A 36 11.83 4.78 -9.67
CA GLU A 36 11.69 3.34 -9.38
C GLU A 36 10.27 2.98 -8.93
N LEU A 37 9.57 3.84 -8.19
CA LEU A 37 8.15 3.64 -7.86
C LEU A 37 7.28 3.58 -9.12
N LEU A 38 7.50 4.48 -10.08
CA LEU A 38 6.77 4.46 -11.36
C LEU A 38 7.05 3.18 -12.17
N ALA A 39 8.30 2.70 -12.14
CA ALA A 39 8.66 1.42 -12.76
C ALA A 39 7.96 0.24 -12.05
N ALA A 40 7.89 0.25 -10.72
CA ALA A 40 7.15 -0.74 -9.93
C ALA A 40 5.65 -0.74 -10.26
N VAL A 41 5.02 0.44 -10.38
CA VAL A 41 3.61 0.57 -10.80
C VAL A 41 3.36 -0.09 -12.15
N ALA A 42 4.20 0.20 -13.15
CA ALA A 42 4.09 -0.41 -14.48
C ALA A 42 4.27 -1.93 -14.44
N ALA A 43 5.26 -2.43 -13.69
CA ALA A 43 5.54 -3.86 -13.57
C ALA A 43 4.43 -4.62 -12.82
N TYR A 44 3.90 -4.06 -11.73
CA TYR A 44 2.77 -4.64 -11.00
C TYR A 44 1.52 -4.72 -11.86
N ARG A 45 1.24 -3.68 -12.64
CA ARG A 45 0.13 -3.67 -13.60
C ARG A 45 0.29 -4.76 -14.65
N ALA A 46 1.44 -4.81 -15.31
CA ALA A 46 1.70 -5.84 -16.32
C ALA A 46 1.58 -7.24 -15.73
N SER A 47 2.06 -7.44 -14.50
CA SER A 47 1.93 -8.70 -13.77
C SER A 47 0.46 -9.05 -13.48
N TRP A 48 -0.36 -8.07 -13.08
CA TRP A 48 -1.78 -8.24 -12.81
C TRP A 48 -2.56 -8.69 -14.04
N GLU A 49 -2.32 -8.07 -15.20
CA GLU A 49 -3.07 -8.33 -16.44
C GLU A 49 -2.94 -9.78 -16.95
N VAL A 50 -1.87 -10.48 -16.56
CA VAL A 50 -1.60 -11.87 -16.96
C VAL A 50 -1.65 -12.86 -15.78
N ALA A 51 -2.02 -12.40 -14.59
CA ALA A 51 -2.11 -13.24 -13.41
C ALA A 51 -3.48 -13.96 -13.30
N PRO A 52 -3.55 -15.11 -12.61
CA PRO A 52 -4.83 -15.74 -12.29
C PRO A 52 -5.72 -14.83 -11.43
N PRO A 53 -7.06 -14.99 -11.49
CA PRO A 53 -7.98 -14.31 -10.59
C PRO A 53 -7.60 -14.48 -9.11
N GLY A 54 -7.86 -13.45 -8.31
CA GLY A 54 -7.53 -13.46 -6.88
C GLY A 54 -6.09 -13.04 -6.55
N SER A 55 -5.28 -12.67 -7.55
CA SER A 55 -3.89 -12.22 -7.40
C SER A 55 -3.74 -10.78 -6.86
N TRP A 56 -4.55 -10.42 -5.86
CA TRP A 56 -4.75 -9.06 -5.38
C TRP A 56 -3.49 -8.36 -4.88
N GLY A 57 -2.49 -9.11 -4.40
CA GLY A 57 -1.20 -8.57 -3.97
C GLY A 57 -0.52 -7.67 -5.02
N ARG A 58 -0.73 -7.95 -6.31
CA ARG A 58 -0.21 -7.14 -7.41
C ARG A 58 -0.89 -5.77 -7.50
N LEU A 59 -2.21 -5.73 -7.35
CA LEU A 59 -2.95 -4.46 -7.32
C LEU A 59 -2.65 -3.67 -6.05
N ILE A 60 -2.50 -4.34 -4.90
CA ILE A 60 -2.08 -3.69 -3.65
C ILE A 60 -0.69 -3.06 -3.82
N GLY A 61 0.29 -3.80 -4.36
CA GLY A 61 1.63 -3.28 -4.65
C GLY A 61 1.61 -2.10 -5.63
N MET A 62 0.82 -2.21 -6.70
CA MET A 62 0.61 -1.10 -7.65
C MET A 62 0.07 0.16 -6.97
N LEU A 63 -0.96 0.03 -6.13
CA LEU A 63 -1.59 1.16 -5.43
C LEU A 63 -0.63 1.80 -4.42
N LYS A 64 0.08 0.98 -3.63
CA LYS A 64 1.10 1.46 -2.67
C LYS A 64 2.20 2.26 -3.37
N ALA A 65 2.79 1.68 -4.42
CA ALA A 65 3.84 2.34 -5.19
C ALA A 65 3.35 3.65 -5.83
N ALA A 66 2.11 3.65 -6.35
CA ALA A 66 1.51 4.85 -6.95
C ALA A 66 1.25 5.95 -5.91
N ILE A 67 0.76 5.61 -4.72
CA ILE A 67 0.56 6.58 -3.63
C ILE A 67 1.90 7.24 -3.24
N LEU A 68 2.95 6.44 -3.09
CA LEU A 68 4.28 6.95 -2.75
C LEU A 68 4.90 7.79 -3.88
N ALA A 69 4.53 7.52 -5.14
CA ALA A 69 5.01 8.28 -6.30
C ALA A 69 4.33 9.64 -6.43
N GLY A 70 3.07 9.77 -5.98
CA GLY A 70 2.34 11.03 -5.98
C GLY A 70 0.82 10.89 -6.13
N PRO A 71 0.06 11.97 -5.86
CA PRO A 71 -1.41 11.93 -5.91
C PRO A 71 -1.98 11.71 -7.32
N GLN A 72 -1.29 12.18 -8.36
CA GLN A 72 -1.73 11.99 -9.74
C GLN A 72 -1.62 10.51 -10.16
N GLU A 73 -0.52 9.88 -9.80
CA GLU A 73 -0.21 8.48 -10.01
C GLU A 73 -1.19 7.61 -9.24
N ALA A 74 -1.44 7.93 -7.96
CA ALA A 74 -2.43 7.26 -7.12
C ALA A 74 -3.81 7.26 -7.77
N ALA A 75 -4.29 8.43 -8.24
CA ALA A 75 -5.59 8.56 -8.88
C ALA A 75 -5.69 7.78 -10.21
N ALA A 76 -4.59 7.68 -10.96
CA ALA A 76 -4.54 6.85 -12.18
C ALA A 76 -4.63 5.35 -11.82
N ALA A 77 -3.86 4.89 -10.84
CA ALA A 77 -3.85 3.50 -10.37
C ALA A 77 -5.20 3.09 -9.77
N ALA A 78 -5.82 3.94 -8.96
CA ALA A 78 -7.12 3.68 -8.35
C ALA A 78 -8.24 3.50 -9.39
N ARG A 79 -8.23 4.28 -10.49
CA ARG A 79 -9.20 4.12 -11.57
C ARG A 79 -9.09 2.78 -12.31
N ILE A 80 -7.89 2.21 -12.36
CA ILE A 80 -7.66 0.87 -12.91
C ILE A 80 -8.16 -0.19 -11.92
N ALA A 81 -7.78 -0.05 -10.64
CA ALA A 81 -8.06 -1.05 -9.62
C ALA A 81 -9.53 -1.09 -9.15
N SER A 82 -10.26 0.04 -9.20
CA SER A 82 -11.65 0.12 -8.73
C SER A 82 -12.61 -0.76 -9.54
N GLY A 83 -12.31 -1.03 -10.81
CA GLY A 83 -13.08 -1.93 -11.66
C GLY A 83 -12.70 -3.41 -11.55
N ALA A 84 -11.64 -3.74 -10.79
CA ALA A 84 -11.08 -5.09 -10.75
C ALA A 84 -11.72 -5.98 -9.68
N VAL A 85 -12.22 -5.41 -8.59
CA VAL A 85 -12.83 -6.16 -7.48
C VAL A 85 -14.31 -6.36 -7.75
N GLY A 86 -14.73 -7.62 -7.88
CA GLY A 86 -16.14 -7.95 -8.09
C GLY A 86 -16.95 -7.88 -6.78
N PRO A 87 -18.29 -7.74 -6.85
CA PRO A 87 -19.14 -7.68 -5.66
C PRO A 87 -19.15 -8.98 -4.84
N GLN A 88 -18.67 -10.09 -5.41
CA GLN A 88 -18.56 -11.39 -4.74
C GLN A 88 -17.17 -11.63 -4.11
N ASP A 89 -16.20 -10.76 -4.40
CA ASP A 89 -14.84 -10.89 -3.86
C ASP A 89 -14.78 -10.32 -2.44
N THR A 90 -15.00 -11.19 -1.45
CA THR A 90 -15.03 -10.82 -0.03
C THR A 90 -13.70 -11.09 0.69
N SER A 91 -12.64 -11.42 -0.04
CA SER A 91 -11.34 -11.72 0.57
C SER A 91 -10.69 -10.47 1.19
N PRO A 92 -9.98 -10.58 2.33
CA PRO A 92 -9.31 -9.42 2.95
C PRO A 92 -8.35 -8.65 2.01
N PRO A 93 -7.56 -9.30 1.12
CA PRO A 93 -6.75 -8.58 0.14
C PRO A 93 -7.60 -7.79 -0.89
N ALA A 94 -8.72 -8.33 -1.35
CA ALA A 94 -9.64 -7.62 -2.25
C ALA A 94 -10.27 -6.41 -1.54
N ALA A 95 -10.68 -6.59 -0.27
CA ALA A 95 -11.20 -5.52 0.56
C ALA A 95 -10.16 -4.39 0.78
N TYR A 96 -8.88 -4.74 0.90
CA TYR A 96 -7.81 -3.75 0.98
C TYR A 96 -7.67 -2.92 -0.30
N VAL A 97 -7.80 -3.53 -1.48
CA VAL A 97 -7.85 -2.79 -2.76
C VAL A 97 -9.02 -1.80 -2.77
N VAL A 98 -10.22 -2.23 -2.35
CA VAL A 98 -11.39 -1.35 -2.23
C VAL A 98 -11.12 -0.19 -1.27
N ALA A 99 -10.50 -0.48 -0.13
CA ALA A 99 -10.21 0.50 0.90
C ALA A 99 -9.26 1.61 0.40
N LEU A 100 -8.16 1.21 -0.26
CA LEU A 100 -7.19 2.14 -0.86
C LEU A 100 -7.81 2.97 -1.97
N CYS A 101 -8.57 2.35 -2.89
CA CYS A 101 -9.29 3.07 -3.93
C CYS A 101 -10.26 4.10 -3.33
N GLY A 102 -10.97 3.75 -2.25
CA GLY A 102 -11.84 4.66 -1.52
C GLY A 102 -11.10 5.88 -0.97
N LEU A 103 -9.97 5.66 -0.28
CA LEU A 103 -9.18 6.77 0.27
C LEU A 103 -8.62 7.70 -0.82
N ILE A 104 -8.08 7.13 -1.90
CA ILE A 104 -7.50 7.88 -3.04
C ILE A 104 -8.58 8.69 -3.76
N LEU A 105 -9.74 8.08 -4.04
CA LEU A 105 -10.83 8.70 -4.78
C LEU A 105 -11.78 9.52 -3.90
N ARG A 106 -11.46 9.67 -2.59
CA ARG A 106 -12.26 10.38 -1.59
C ARG A 106 -13.68 9.81 -1.43
N ASP A 107 -13.85 8.51 -1.65
CA ASP A 107 -15.04 7.75 -1.27
C ASP A 107 -14.80 7.10 0.10
N ASP A 108 -15.02 7.88 1.15
CA ASP A 108 -14.78 7.44 2.53
C ASP A 108 -15.70 6.28 2.93
N ALA A 109 -16.91 6.20 2.35
CA ALA A 109 -17.81 5.09 2.58
C ALA A 109 -17.25 3.79 1.99
N ALA A 110 -16.63 3.83 0.80
CA ALA A 110 -15.90 2.68 0.26
C ALA A 110 -14.66 2.34 1.09
N ALA A 111 -13.92 3.35 1.57
CA ALA A 111 -12.77 3.14 2.44
C ALA A 111 -13.14 2.37 3.72
N ILE A 112 -14.21 2.79 4.40
CA ILE A 112 -14.73 2.15 5.62
C ILE A 112 -15.22 0.73 5.33
N ARG A 113 -16.01 0.53 4.27
CA ARG A 113 -16.46 -0.84 3.89
C ARG A 113 -15.30 -1.76 3.57
N GLY A 114 -14.27 -1.25 2.89
CA GLY A 114 -13.05 -2.00 2.61
C GLY A 114 -12.29 -2.36 3.88
N ALA A 115 -12.12 -1.40 4.80
CA ALA A 115 -11.50 -1.63 6.10
C ALA A 115 -12.23 -2.72 6.91
N GLU A 116 -13.57 -2.70 6.93
CA GLU A 116 -14.36 -3.75 7.58
C GLU A 116 -14.07 -5.14 6.97
N GLY A 117 -14.04 -5.25 5.64
CA GLY A 117 -13.72 -6.50 4.95
C GLY A 117 -12.28 -7.00 5.20
N MET A 118 -11.33 -6.10 5.49
CA MET A 118 -9.96 -6.46 5.85
C MET A 118 -9.86 -7.15 7.22
N ARG A 119 -10.81 -6.90 8.13
CA ARG A 119 -10.77 -7.45 9.51
C ARG A 119 -10.84 -8.98 9.58
N GLY A 120 -11.32 -9.63 8.52
CA GLY A 120 -11.26 -11.09 8.36
C GLY A 120 -9.86 -11.64 8.01
N GLY A 121 -8.86 -10.78 7.88
CA GLY A 121 -7.48 -11.13 7.53
C GLY A 121 -6.56 -11.39 8.71
N THR A 122 -5.26 -11.28 8.46
CA THR A 122 -4.22 -11.37 9.51
C THR A 122 -4.20 -10.12 10.38
N GLU A 123 -3.49 -10.16 11.51
CA GLU A 123 -3.30 -8.96 12.36
C GLU A 123 -2.71 -7.77 11.60
N ALA A 124 -1.87 -8.00 10.57
CA ALA A 124 -1.36 -6.94 9.73
C ALA A 124 -2.47 -6.25 8.93
N PHE A 125 -3.46 -7.01 8.43
CA PHE A 125 -4.65 -6.44 7.79
C PHE A 125 -5.50 -5.68 8.80
N VAL A 126 -5.71 -6.21 10.01
CA VAL A 126 -6.50 -5.54 11.06
C VAL A 126 -5.90 -4.19 11.43
N ARG A 127 -4.60 -4.12 11.74
CA ARG A 127 -3.92 -2.84 12.06
C ARG A 127 -4.02 -1.83 10.92
N THR A 128 -3.86 -2.30 9.68
CA THR A 128 -3.99 -1.43 8.50
C THR A 128 -5.44 -0.96 8.30
N ALA A 129 -6.43 -1.80 8.60
CA ALA A 129 -7.83 -1.45 8.56
C ALA A 129 -8.18 -0.36 9.57
N ASP A 130 -7.65 -0.44 10.80
CA ASP A 130 -7.86 0.57 11.83
C ASP A 130 -7.33 1.94 11.41
N ALA A 131 -6.14 1.98 10.81
CA ALA A 131 -5.59 3.23 10.27
C ALA A 131 -6.42 3.80 9.10
N ILE A 132 -6.88 2.95 8.18
CA ILE A 132 -7.71 3.38 7.04
C ILE A 132 -9.07 3.91 7.50
N GLU A 133 -9.72 3.20 8.44
CA GLU A 133 -11.00 3.63 9.01
C GLU A 133 -10.85 4.98 9.70
N ALA A 134 -9.83 5.14 10.55
CA ALA A 134 -9.55 6.42 11.21
C ALA A 134 -9.29 7.55 10.21
N LEU A 135 -8.57 7.30 9.10
CA LEU A 135 -8.38 8.28 8.02
C LEU A 135 -9.67 8.64 7.29
N ALA A 136 -10.55 7.68 7.06
CA ALA A 136 -11.84 7.90 6.42
C ALA A 136 -12.79 8.68 7.33
N LEU A 137 -12.71 8.48 8.65
CA LEU A 137 -13.49 9.19 9.67
C LEU A 137 -12.86 10.51 10.13
N LEU A 138 -11.66 10.84 9.66
CA LEU A 138 -10.87 12.01 10.04
C LEU A 138 -10.50 12.07 11.54
N GLU A 139 -10.25 10.92 12.15
CA GLU A 139 -9.93 10.78 13.57
C GLU A 139 -8.41 10.78 13.79
N ALA A 140 -7.83 11.97 13.98
CA ALA A 140 -6.38 12.17 14.03
C ALA A 140 -5.66 11.31 15.09
N GLU A 141 -6.18 11.23 16.31
CA GLU A 141 -5.56 10.47 17.41
C GLU A 141 -5.58 8.96 17.13
N ARG A 142 -6.75 8.42 16.74
CA ARG A 142 -6.89 7.00 16.37
C ARG A 142 -5.99 6.63 15.18
N TYR A 143 -5.86 7.53 14.20
CA TYR A 143 -4.96 7.34 13.08
C TYR A 143 -3.49 7.30 13.52
N ALA A 144 -3.07 8.23 14.37
CA ALA A 144 -1.71 8.30 14.88
C ALA A 144 -1.32 7.02 15.65
N ASP A 145 -2.19 6.56 16.53
CA ASP A 145 -1.99 5.32 17.30
C ASP A 145 -1.87 4.11 16.37
N ALA A 146 -2.79 3.96 15.41
CA ALA A 146 -2.77 2.85 14.45
C ALA A 146 -1.49 2.85 13.59
N VAL A 147 -1.01 4.02 13.14
CA VAL A 147 0.25 4.13 12.40
C VAL A 147 1.45 3.77 13.28
N ALA A 148 1.48 4.19 14.54
CA ALA A 148 2.56 3.85 15.47
C ALA A 148 2.65 2.33 15.70
N GLU A 149 1.50 1.64 15.81
CA GLU A 149 1.45 0.19 15.90
C GLU A 149 1.97 -0.50 14.64
N ILE A 150 1.63 0.03 13.46
CA ILE A 150 2.16 -0.49 12.19
C ILE A 150 3.68 -0.35 12.17
N VAL A 151 4.23 0.82 12.50
CA VAL A 151 5.69 1.06 12.53
C VAL A 151 6.38 0.10 13.50
N THR A 152 5.88 -0.02 14.73
CA THR A 152 6.41 -0.96 15.74
C THR A 152 6.42 -2.40 15.22
N SER A 153 5.39 -2.79 14.45
CA SER A 153 5.31 -4.13 13.85
C SER A 153 6.31 -4.36 12.74
N PHE A 154 6.87 -3.31 12.12
CA PHE A 154 7.92 -3.42 11.10
C PHE A 154 9.31 -3.37 11.71
N GLU A 155 9.51 -2.62 12.80
CA GLU A 155 10.78 -2.59 13.54
C GLU A 155 11.18 -3.95 14.13
N THR A 156 10.19 -4.80 14.39
CA THR A 156 10.37 -6.12 15.00
C THR A 156 10.39 -7.28 14.00
N ARG A 157 10.34 -7.01 12.69
CA ARG A 157 10.36 -8.04 11.64
C ARG A 157 11.77 -8.43 11.22
N ASP A 158 11.97 -9.74 11.08
CA ASP A 158 13.19 -10.29 10.50
C ASP A 158 13.14 -10.40 8.97
N GLU A 159 11.93 -10.43 8.38
CA GLU A 159 11.73 -10.61 6.95
C GLU A 159 10.83 -9.51 6.34
N HIS A 160 11.26 -8.98 5.20
CA HIS A 160 10.54 -8.00 4.40
C HIS A 160 10.45 -8.45 2.95
N LEU A 161 9.29 -8.27 2.29
CA LEU A 161 9.04 -8.74 0.92
C LEU A 161 10.09 -8.24 -0.08
N THR A 162 10.52 -6.99 0.06
CA THR A 162 11.53 -6.34 -0.81
C THR A 162 12.97 -6.55 -0.32
N GLY A 163 13.16 -7.18 0.84
CA GLY A 163 14.45 -7.27 1.53
C GLY A 163 14.94 -5.93 2.11
N VAL A 164 14.09 -4.90 2.14
CA VAL A 164 14.40 -3.58 2.73
C VAL A 164 13.53 -3.40 3.98
N ALA A 165 14.17 -3.09 5.11
CA ALA A 165 13.49 -2.81 6.37
C ALA A 165 12.84 -1.42 6.33
N ILE A 166 11.63 -1.34 5.77
CA ILE A 166 10.87 -0.11 5.63
C ILE A 166 9.39 -0.37 5.93
N ALA A 167 8.77 0.53 6.69
CA ALA A 167 7.34 0.51 6.98
C ALA A 167 6.55 1.19 5.85
N ASP A 168 6.64 0.62 4.66
CA ASP A 168 6.01 1.13 3.43
C ASP A 168 4.49 1.35 3.56
N THR A 169 3.78 0.49 4.31
CA THR A 169 2.37 0.68 4.63
C THR A 169 2.14 1.94 5.47
N ALA A 170 2.99 2.22 6.46
CA ALA A 170 2.89 3.45 7.25
C ALA A 170 3.20 4.69 6.40
N LEU A 171 4.21 4.64 5.52
CA LEU A 171 4.54 5.73 4.60
C LEU A 171 3.40 6.04 3.62
N MET A 172 2.81 5.00 3.02
CA MET A 172 1.66 5.15 2.14
C MET A 172 0.49 5.82 2.89
N LEU A 173 0.20 5.40 4.13
CA LEU A 173 -0.84 5.99 4.95
C LEU A 173 -0.55 7.46 5.26
N GLN A 174 0.71 7.82 5.56
CA GLN A 174 1.13 9.21 5.78
C GLN A 174 0.91 10.08 4.54
N CYS A 175 1.25 9.59 3.35
CA CYS A 175 0.97 10.31 2.10
C CYS A 175 -0.53 10.58 1.93
N LEU A 176 -1.38 9.58 2.20
CA LEU A 176 -2.83 9.75 2.14
C LEU A 176 -3.35 10.71 3.20
N ALA A 177 -2.78 10.69 4.41
CA ALA A 177 -3.18 11.54 5.53
C ALA A 177 -2.82 13.01 5.30
N ALA A 178 -1.67 13.29 4.70
CA ALA A 178 -1.24 14.63 4.33
C ALA A 178 -2.25 15.31 3.39
N GLU A 179 -2.77 14.58 2.39
CA GLU A 179 -3.83 15.03 1.48
C GLU A 179 -5.19 15.29 2.19
N ARG A 180 -5.33 14.91 3.46
CA ARG A 180 -6.51 15.19 4.29
C ARG A 180 -6.24 16.19 5.42
N GLY A 181 -5.02 16.70 5.54
CA GLY A 181 -4.62 17.58 6.65
C GLY A 181 -4.50 16.84 8.00
N LEU A 182 -4.27 15.53 7.98
CA LEU A 182 -4.10 14.67 9.17
C LEU A 182 -2.65 14.22 9.30
N ASP A 183 -1.70 15.16 9.21
CA ASP A 183 -0.26 14.89 9.30
C ASP A 183 0.14 14.38 10.70
N ALA A 184 -0.15 13.13 11.00
CA ALA A 184 0.39 12.40 12.13
C ALA A 184 1.67 11.71 11.66
N ARG A 185 2.81 12.28 12.07
CA ARG A 185 4.12 11.65 11.90
C ARG A 185 4.48 10.93 13.19
N PRO A 186 4.67 9.60 13.17
CA PRO A 186 5.28 8.90 14.29
C PRO A 186 6.69 9.46 14.52
N GLY A 187 7.22 9.24 15.73
CA GLY A 187 8.58 9.66 16.07
C GLY A 187 9.65 9.04 15.15
N PRO A 188 10.92 9.49 15.28
CA PRO A 188 12.02 8.93 14.51
C PRO A 188 12.07 7.40 14.62
N SER A 189 12.19 6.72 13.48
CA SER A 189 12.20 5.26 13.39
C SER A 189 13.17 4.80 12.30
N PRO A 190 13.93 3.70 12.50
CA PRO A 190 14.85 3.18 11.50
C PRO A 190 14.15 2.60 10.26
N VAL A 191 12.83 2.35 10.33
CA VAL A 191 12.04 1.82 9.20
C VAL A 191 11.25 2.93 8.47
N LEU A 192 11.54 4.20 8.76
CA LEU A 192 10.98 5.37 8.08
C LEU A 192 12.12 6.28 7.58
N PRO A 193 11.94 7.00 6.45
CA PRO A 193 12.85 8.07 6.04
C PRO A 193 12.95 9.17 7.10
N GLY A 194 14.12 9.80 7.18
CA GLY A 194 14.42 10.91 8.10
C GLY A 194 13.80 12.25 7.73
#